data_AF-A0A7K4B9K5-F1
#
_entry.id   AF-A0A7K4B9K5-F1
#
_cell.length_a   1.000
_cell.length_b   1.000
_cell.length_c   1.000
_cell.angle_alpha   90.00
_cell.angle_beta   90.00
_cell.angle_gamma   90.00
#
_symmetry.space_group_name_H-M   'P 1'
#
loop_
_entity.id
_entity.type
_entity.pdbx_description
1 polymer ?
#
loop_
_entity_poly.entity_id
_entity_poly.type
_entity_poly.pdbx_seq_one_letter_code
_entity_poly.pdbx_strand_id
1 'polypeptide(L)' 'MNDVNSCPRCAGRAVFKLEKCGGSHKVGYYQCEKCALKLSEVMATNTVANEKLQEFAAVGWKRRAEDWESSHE' A
#
# COMPACT_ATOMS: atom_id res chain seq x y z
N MET A 1 10.80 4.28 -7.50
CA MET A 1 9.47 4.23 -6.86
C MET A 1 9.43 5.20 -5.66
N ASN A 2 9.57 6.52 -5.88
CA ASN A 2 9.86 7.46 -4.78
C ASN A 2 8.62 8.15 -4.15
N ASP A 3 7.45 8.10 -4.79
CA ASP A 3 6.25 8.84 -4.36
C ASP A 3 5.32 8.10 -3.39
N VAL A 4 5.55 6.81 -3.10
CA VAL A 4 4.66 6.03 -2.21
C VAL A 4 4.90 6.35 -0.72
N ASN A 5 5.72 7.37 -0.44
CA ASN A 5 6.21 7.62 0.91
C ASN A 5 5.33 8.57 1.72
N SER A 6 4.44 9.36 1.11
CA SER A 6 3.63 10.32 1.85
C SER A 6 2.25 9.77 2.17
N CYS A 7 1.89 9.77 3.45
CA CYS A 7 0.54 9.43 3.90
C CYS A 7 -0.42 10.59 3.64
N PRO A 8 -1.49 10.38 2.85
CA PRO A 8 -2.44 11.45 2.53
C PRO A 8 -3.17 11.99 3.76
N ARG A 9 -3.25 11.22 4.85
CA ARG A 9 -3.93 11.63 6.08
C ARG A 9 -3.07 12.47 7.03
N CYS A 10 -1.76 12.22 7.09
CA CYS A 10 -0.92 12.82 8.14
C CYS A 10 0.47 13.26 7.67
N ALA A 11 0.72 13.23 6.35
CA ALA A 11 2.01 13.45 5.69
C ALA A 11 3.16 12.59 6.25
N GLY A 12 2.84 11.53 7.01
CA GLY A 12 3.82 10.61 7.58
C GLY A 12 4.34 9.62 6.54
N ARG A 13 5.40 8.88 6.90
CA ARG A 13 5.98 7.87 6.03
C ARG A 13 5.05 6.67 5.85
N ALA A 14 4.85 6.23 4.62
CA ALA A 14 4.22 4.96 4.30
C ALA A 14 5.25 3.90 3.89
N VAL A 15 5.09 2.70 4.43
CA VAL A 15 6.01 1.58 4.22
C VAL A 15 5.24 0.38 3.67
N PHE A 16 5.89 -0.34 2.77
CA PHE A 16 5.33 -1.59 2.24
C PHE A 16 5.43 -2.70 3.29
N LYS A 17 4.33 -3.43 3.48
CA LYS A 17 4.24 -4.59 4.34
C LYS A 17 3.67 -5.78 3.56
N LEU A 18 4.14 -6.96 3.95
CA LEU A 18 3.67 -8.24 3.43
C LEU A 18 3.13 -9.07 4.58
N GLU A 19 1.94 -9.61 4.39
CA GLU A 19 1.26 -10.47 5.36
C GLU A 19 0.88 -11.79 4.69
N LYS A 20 1.20 -12.92 5.30
CA LYS A 20 0.80 -14.23 4.76
C LYS A 20 -0.66 -14.48 5.14
N CYS A 21 -1.50 -14.75 4.14
CA CYS A 21 -2.92 -15.00 4.33
C CYS A 21 -3.22 -16.44 3.90
N GLY A 22 -3.26 -17.36 4.86
CA GLY A 22 -3.39 -18.80 4.57
C GLY A 22 -2.14 -19.45 3.98
N GLY A 23 -2.23 -20.74 3.64
CA GLY A 23 -1.08 -21.55 3.22
C GLY A 23 -0.49 -21.18 1.84
N SER A 24 -1.29 -20.58 0.96
CA SER A 24 -0.92 -20.34 -0.44
C SER A 24 -1.01 -18.88 -0.89
N HIS A 25 -1.45 -17.95 -0.04
CA HIS A 25 -1.59 -16.54 -0.39
C HIS A 25 -0.82 -15.61 0.54
N LYS A 26 -0.58 -14.41 0.03
CA LYS A 26 0.01 -13.28 0.74
C LYS A 26 -0.66 -11.99 0.28
N VAL A 27 -0.66 -11.01 1.16
CA VAL A 27 -1.22 -9.68 0.93
C VAL A 27 -0.09 -8.68 1.04
N GLY A 28 0.10 -7.87 0.02
CA GLY A 28 1.00 -6.72 0.02
C GLY A 28 0.20 -5.44 0.16
N TYR A 29 0.63 -4.54 1.03
CA TYR A 29 -0.04 -3.25 1.24
C TYR A 29 0.94 -2.19 1.70
N TYR A 30 0.60 -0.92 1.51
CA TYR A 30 1.32 0.18 2.15
C TYR A 30 0.57 0.61 3.41
N GLN A 31 1.32 0.84 4.48
CA GLN A 31 0.79 1.33 5.75
C GLN A 31 1.61 2.52 6.24
N CYS A 32 0.92 3.58 6.67
CA CYS A 32 1.58 4.70 7.34
C CYS A 32 2.07 4.31 8.73
N GLU A 33 3.33 4.62 9.05
CA GLU A 33 3.92 4.34 10.37
C GLU A 33 3.37 5.24 11.48
N LYS A 34 2.84 6.43 11.13
CA LYS A 34 2.36 7.41 12.10
C LYS A 34 0.89 7.23 12.48
N CYS A 35 0.01 7.05 11.50
CA CYS A 35 -1.44 6.97 11.71
C CYS A 35 -2.05 5.60 11.40
N ALA A 36 -1.22 4.59 11.10
CA ALA A 36 -1.60 3.23 10.74
C ALA A 36 -2.54 3.11 9.51
N LEU A 37 -2.75 4.20 8.75
CA LEU A 37 -3.58 4.18 7.56
C LEU A 37 -3.04 3.15 6.57
N LYS A 38 -3.90 2.19 6.22
CA LYS A 38 -3.64 1.13 5.27
C LYS A 38 -4.41 1.44 3.99
N LEU A 39 -3.72 1.47 2.85
CA LEU A 39 -4.38 1.59 1.55
C LEU A 39 -3.81 0.53 0.60
N SER A 40 -4.65 0.13 -0.35
CA SER A 40 -4.25 -0.62 -1.53
C SER A 40 -3.66 -1.99 -1.21
N GLU A 41 -4.46 -2.78 -0.51
CA GLU A 41 -4.20 -4.18 -0.23
C GLU A 41 -4.34 -5.01 -1.51
N VAL A 42 -3.26 -5.69 -1.88
CA VAL A 42 -3.19 -6.57 -3.04
C VAL A 42 -2.97 -7.97 -2.52
N MET A 43 -3.95 -8.85 -2.73
CA MET A 43 -3.82 -10.27 -2.43
C MET A 43 -3.29 -11.00 -3.66
N ALA A 44 -2.32 -11.88 -3.46
CA ALA A 44 -1.78 -12.73 -4.51
C ALA A 44 -1.33 -14.07 -3.92
N THR A 45 -1.15 -15.07 -4.79
CA THR A 45 -0.57 -16.35 -4.38
C THR A 45 0.90 -16.18 -3.98
N ASN A 46 1.42 -17.11 -3.19
CA ASN A 46 2.83 -17.13 -2.76
C ASN A 46 3.82 -17.20 -3.93
N THR A 47 3.36 -17.68 -5.08
CA THR A 47 4.13 -17.76 -6.34
C THR A 47 4.38 -16.39 -6.98
N VAL A 48 3.58 -15.37 -6.71
CA VAL A 48 3.80 -14.02 -7.25
C VAL A 48 5.00 -13.37 -6.58
N ALA A 49 5.93 -12.80 -7.34
CA ALA A 49 7.09 -12.12 -6.78
C ALA A 49 6.69 -10.94 -5.88
N ASN A 50 7.40 -10.74 -4.77
CA ASN A 50 7.11 -9.65 -3.82
C ASN A 50 7.23 -8.27 -4.48
N GLU A 51 8.19 -8.10 -5.38
CA GLU A 51 8.38 -6.84 -6.13
C GLU A 51 7.16 -6.49 -6.96
N LYS A 52 6.52 -7.48 -7.59
CA LYS A 52 5.28 -7.27 -8.36
C LYS A 52 4.13 -6.84 -7.46
N LEU A 53 3.95 -7.49 -6.30
CA LEU A 53 2.98 -7.06 -5.29
C LEU A 53 3.23 -5.63 -4.83
N GLN A 54 4.49 -5.27 -4.60
CA GLN A 54 4.88 -3.93 -4.18
C GLN A 54 4.57 -2.88 -5.24
N GLU A 55 4.82 -3.19 -6.53
CA GLU A 55 4.46 -2.32 -7.66
C GLU A 55 2.94 -2.08 -7.72
N PHE A 56 2.12 -3.14 -7.65
CA PHE A 56 0.66 -3.00 -7.67
C PHE A 56 0.13 -2.22 -6.46
N ALA A 57 0.63 -2.53 -5.26
CA ALA A 57 0.25 -1.81 -4.04
C ALA A 57 0.66 -0.32 -4.10
N ALA A 58 1.80 -0.01 -4.73
CA ALA A 58 2.27 1.35 -4.94
C ALA A 58 1.37 2.15 -5.88
N VAL A 59 0.95 1.56 -7.01
CA VAL A 59 0.00 2.19 -7.94
C VAL A 59 -1.31 2.48 -7.24
N GLY A 60 -1.85 1.50 -6.51
CA GLY A 60 -3.08 1.70 -5.76
C GLY A 60 -2.94 2.79 -4.70
N TRP A 61 -1.82 2.84 -3.97
CA TRP A 61 -1.58 3.84 -2.92
C TRP A 61 -1.62 5.26 -3.48
N LYS A 62 -0.89 5.53 -4.58
CA LYS A 62 -0.90 6.84 -5.24
C LYS A 62 -2.33 7.26 -5.61
N ARG A 63 -3.03 6.38 -6.33
CA ARG A 63 -4.39 6.65 -6.79
C ARG A 63 -5.36 6.97 -5.64
N ARG A 64 -5.27 6.24 -4.53
CA ARG A 64 -6.12 6.50 -3.35
C ARG A 64 -5.66 7.72 -2.54
N ALA A 65 -4.38 8.05 -2.55
CA ALA A 65 -3.89 9.28 -1.95
C ALA A 65 -4.41 10.51 -2.70
N GLU A 66 -4.35 10.48 -4.04
CA GLU A 66 -4.90 11.53 -4.90
C GLU A 66 -6.42 11.70 -4.71
N ASP A 67 -7.17 10.60 -4.67
CA ASP A 67 -8.62 10.61 -4.41
C ASP A 67 -8.98 11.18 -3.02
N TRP A 68 -8.15 10.88 -2.01
CA TRP A 68 -8.31 11.39 -0.65
C TRP A 68 -8.10 12.91 -0.57
N GLU A 69 -7.05 13.41 -1.22
CA GLU A 69 -6.75 14.86 -1.31
C GLU A 69 -7.86 15.59 -2.08
N SER A 70 -8.29 15.06 -3.23
CA SER A 70 -9.37 15.66 -4.03
C SER A 70 -10.74 15.67 -3.35
N SER A 71 -10.99 14.78 -2.39
CA SER A 71 -12.26 14.71 -1.66
C SER A 71 -12.31 15.58 -0.39
N HIS A 72 -11.20 16.22 -0.01
CA HIS A 72 -11.08 17.06 1.18
C HIS A 72 -10.81 18.54 0.87
N GLU A 73 -10.93 18.96 -0.39
CA GLU A 73 -10.91 20.36 -0.83
C GLU A 73 -12.31 20.98 -0.93
#